data_AF-A0A7R6PIG7-F1
#
_entry.id   AF-A0A7R6PIG7-F1
#
_cell.length_a   1.000
_cell.length_b   1.000
_cell.length_c   1.000
_cell.angle_alpha   90.00
_cell.angle_beta   90.00
_cell.angle_gamma   90.00
#
_symmetry.space_group_name_H-M   'P 1'
#
loop_
_entity.id
_entity.type
_entity.pdbx_description
1 polymer ?
#
loop_
_entity_poly.entity_id
_entity_poly.type
_entity_poly.pdbx_seq_one_letter_code
_entity_poly.pdbx_strand_id
1 'polypeptide(L)'
;MLLNLIVLAISGLIALLILIMVAKQIIKVLNKEGVFILKEQKLPYRKKKSVFTPAERSFYGVLKGVLEGHADIFAKIRVADILTPLSRLDKSEWQKAFNRISGKHFDFVICDKNTLEVLCVIELNDKSHKSAKRMERDDFLRKACESAGIPLLEINVREGYSPNEIRDILSNYVNLRETKVPEIPVEDVKLCPKCNSKMVIKVAKKGKNAGKKFWACSRFPECRYIEPID
;
A
#
# COMPACT_ATOMS: atom_id res chain seq x y z
N MET A 1 -28.95 -7.87 -85.43
CA MET A 1 -29.85 -8.51 -84.43
C MET A 1 -29.06 -9.26 -83.34
N LEU A 2 -28.14 -10.16 -83.73
CA LEU A 2 -27.33 -10.93 -82.77
C LEU A 2 -26.44 -10.07 -81.84
N LEU A 3 -25.78 -9.04 -82.38
CA LEU A 3 -24.93 -8.14 -81.58
C LEU A 3 -25.71 -7.39 -80.50
N ASN A 4 -26.90 -6.88 -80.83
CA ASN A 4 -27.76 -6.19 -79.86
C ASN A 4 -28.26 -7.14 -78.76
N LEU A 5 -28.51 -8.40 -79.10
CA LEU A 5 -28.91 -9.42 -78.12
C LEU A 5 -27.76 -9.74 -77.15
N ILE A 6 -26.52 -9.83 -77.66
CA ILE A 6 -25.31 -10.03 -76.85
C ILE A 6 -25.06 -8.82 -75.95
N VAL A 7 -25.18 -7.59 -76.46
CA VAL A 7 -25.00 -6.35 -75.68
C VAL A 7 -26.05 -6.26 -74.57
N LEU A 8 -27.31 -6.58 -74.85
CA LEU A 8 -28.37 -6.62 -73.84
C LEU A 8 -28.08 -7.67 -72.77
N ALA A 9 -27.63 -8.87 -73.14
CA ALA A 9 -27.28 -9.92 -72.19
C ALA A 9 -26.08 -9.53 -71.29
N ILE A 10 -25.03 -8.93 -71.86
CA ILE A 10 -23.86 -8.46 -71.11
C ILE A 10 -24.23 -7.31 -70.17
N SER A 11 -25.02 -6.33 -70.64
CA SER A 11 -25.47 -5.22 -69.82
C SER A 11 -26.35 -5.67 -68.64
N GLY A 12 -27.20 -6.68 -68.85
CA GLY A 12 -27.99 -7.31 -67.79
C GLY A 12 -27.13 -8.04 -66.76
N LEU A 13 -26.09 -8.76 -67.20
CA LEU A 13 -25.16 -9.44 -66.31
C LEU A 13 -24.35 -8.43 -65.46
N ILE A 14 -23.89 -7.34 -66.07
CA ILE A 14 -23.18 -6.26 -65.36
C ILE A 14 -24.10 -5.61 -64.32
N ALA A 15 -25.35 -5.29 -64.69
CA ALA A 15 -26.32 -4.71 -63.76
C ALA A 15 -26.61 -5.63 -62.56
N LEU A 16 -26.73 -6.94 -62.79
CA LEU A 16 -26.92 -7.94 -61.73
C LEU A 16 -25.71 -8.00 -60.79
N LEU A 17 -24.49 -7.99 -61.34
CA LEU A 17 -23.26 -8.00 -60.54
C LEU A 17 -23.15 -6.76 -59.66
N ILE A 18 -23.48 -5.57 -60.20
CA ILE A 18 -23.51 -4.32 -59.43
C ILE A 18 -24.54 -4.41 -58.30
N LEU A 19 -25.74 -4.93 -58.58
CA LEU A 19 -26.79 -5.10 -57.57
C LEU A 19 -26.32 -6.00 -56.41
N ILE A 20 -25.64 -7.11 -56.72
CA ILE A 20 -25.07 -8.03 -55.72
C ILE A 20 -23.99 -7.34 -54.89
N MET A 21 -23.12 -6.54 -55.52
CA MET A 21 -22.08 -5.78 -54.81
C MET A 21 -22.69 -4.76 -53.84
N VAL A 22 -23.72 -4.03 -54.28
CA VAL A 22 -24.44 -3.06 -53.44
C VAL A 22 -25.15 -3.75 -52.29
N ALA A 23 -25.85 -4.86 -52.55
CA ALA A 23 -26.52 -5.65 -51.51
C ALA A 23 -25.52 -6.17 -50.46
N LYS A 24 -24.35 -6.68 -50.89
CA LYS A 24 -23.27 -7.09 -49.97
C LYS A 24 -22.77 -5.92 -49.11
N GLN A 25 -22.65 -4.74 -49.70
CA GLN A 25 -22.21 -3.55 -48.98
C GLN A 25 -23.24 -3.10 -47.94
N ILE A 26 -24.53 -3.14 -48.28
CA ILE A 26 -25.62 -2.84 -47.34
C ILE A 26 -25.65 -3.86 -46.19
N ILE A 27 -25.55 -5.17 -46.48
CA ILE A 27 -25.48 -6.22 -45.45
C ILE A 27 -24.29 -5.99 -44.51
N LYS A 28 -23.14 -5.57 -45.04
CA LYS A 28 -21.95 -5.26 -44.23
C LYS A 28 -22.16 -4.04 -43.33
N VAL A 29 -22.91 -3.03 -43.78
CA VAL A 29 -23.26 -1.84 -42.99
C VAL A 29 -24.31 -2.18 -41.93
N LEU A 30 -25.36 -2.93 -42.28
CA LEU A 30 -26.38 -3.39 -41.34
C LEU A 30 -25.80 -4.33 -40.26
N ASN A 31 -24.87 -5.22 -40.63
CA ASN A 31 -24.12 -6.04 -39.66
C ASN A 31 -23.13 -5.22 -38.82
N LYS A 32 -22.72 -4.02 -39.28
CA LYS A 32 -21.85 -3.13 -38.49
C LYS A 32 -22.63 -2.45 -37.35
N GLU A 33 -23.91 -2.16 -37.56
CA GLU A 33 -24.75 -1.51 -36.55
C GLU A 33 -25.37 -2.51 -35.55
N GLY A 34 -25.68 -3.73 -35.99
CA GLY A 34 -26.15 -4.83 -35.13
C GLY A 34 -25.08 -5.52 -34.26
N VAL A 35 -23.80 -5.16 -34.42
CA VAL A 35 -22.66 -5.72 -33.67
C VAL A 35 -21.93 -4.62 -32.87
N PHE A 36 -22.70 -3.65 -32.37
CA PHE A 36 -22.31 -2.93 -31.15
C PHE A 36 -22.94 -3.59 -29.92
N ILE A 37 -22.97 -4.93 -29.90
CA ILE A 37 -22.97 -5.65 -28.63
C ILE A 37 -21.72 -5.14 -27.92
N LEU A 38 -21.91 -4.42 -26.82
CA LEU A 38 -20.88 -4.18 -25.83
C LEU A 38 -20.40 -5.57 -25.39
N LYS A 39 -19.50 -6.19 -26.17
CA LYS A 39 -18.70 -7.30 -25.71
C LYS A 39 -18.03 -6.71 -24.49
N GLU A 40 -18.46 -7.13 -23.30
CA GLU A 40 -17.65 -7.01 -22.09
C GLU A 40 -16.29 -7.59 -22.46
N GLN A 41 -15.37 -6.72 -22.90
CA GLN A 41 -13.99 -7.10 -23.07
C GLN A 41 -13.48 -7.27 -21.66
N LYS A 42 -13.68 -8.46 -21.11
CA LYS A 42 -13.06 -8.86 -19.86
C LYS A 42 -11.56 -8.78 -20.08
N LEU A 43 -10.98 -7.70 -19.59
CA LEU A 43 -9.54 -7.49 -19.63
C LEU A 43 -8.85 -8.64 -18.86
N PRO A 44 -7.67 -9.11 -19.31
CA PRO A 44 -7.04 -10.32 -18.77
C PRO A 44 -6.32 -10.08 -17.43
N TYR A 45 -6.97 -9.40 -16.49
CA TYR A 45 -6.42 -9.04 -15.19
C TYR A 45 -7.21 -9.69 -14.07
N ARG A 46 -6.49 -10.05 -13.01
CA ARG A 46 -7.09 -10.54 -11.76
C ARG A 46 -6.42 -9.89 -10.56
N LYS A 47 -7.16 -9.73 -9.48
CA LYS A 47 -6.62 -9.30 -8.19
C LYS A 47 -5.59 -10.32 -7.69
N LYS A 48 -4.42 -9.85 -7.25
CA LYS A 48 -3.46 -10.67 -6.51
C LYS A 48 -4.01 -10.97 -5.11
N LYS A 49 -3.76 -12.18 -4.60
CA LYS A 49 -4.22 -12.60 -3.26
C LYS A 49 -3.60 -11.77 -2.12
N SER A 50 -2.34 -11.38 -2.29
CA SER A 50 -1.58 -10.58 -1.33
C SER A 50 -0.66 -9.61 -2.08
N VAL A 51 -0.38 -8.47 -1.46
CA VAL A 51 0.65 -7.52 -1.91
C VAL A 51 2.04 -8.03 -1.53
N PHE A 52 2.16 -8.62 -0.34
CA PHE A 52 3.41 -9.10 0.24
C PHE A 52 3.60 -10.62 0.08
N THR A 53 4.86 -11.03 0.00
CA THR A 53 5.30 -12.39 0.34
C THR A 53 5.18 -12.62 1.86
N PRO A 54 5.20 -13.88 2.35
CA PRO A 54 5.18 -14.16 3.79
C PRO A 54 6.34 -13.49 4.56
N ALA A 55 7.54 -13.48 3.98
CA ALA A 55 8.72 -12.85 4.58
C ALA A 55 8.57 -11.32 4.69
N GLU A 56 8.17 -10.67 3.59
CA GLU A 56 7.88 -9.23 3.58
C GLU A 56 6.79 -8.86 4.59
N ARG A 57 5.73 -9.67 4.66
CA ARG A 57 4.63 -9.45 5.62
C ARG A 57 5.10 -9.56 7.08
N SER A 58 5.94 -10.56 7.37
CA SER A 58 6.52 -10.73 8.71
C SER A 58 7.38 -9.52 9.08
N PHE A 59 8.28 -9.12 8.18
CA PHE A 59 9.14 -7.96 8.39
C PHE A 59 8.38 -6.65 8.53
N TYR A 60 7.34 -6.44 7.71
CA TYR A 60 6.46 -5.28 7.81
C TYR A 60 5.80 -5.17 9.19
N GLY A 61 5.42 -6.30 9.80
CA GLY A 61 4.89 -6.32 11.16
C GLY A 61 5.90 -5.81 12.20
N VAL A 62 7.17 -6.21 12.06
CA VAL A 62 8.27 -5.74 12.91
C VAL A 62 8.51 -4.24 12.71
N LEU A 63 8.64 -3.78 11.45
CA LEU A 63 8.80 -2.36 11.14
C LEU A 63 7.69 -1.52 11.74
N LYS A 64 6.43 -1.96 11.59
CA LYS A 64 5.28 -1.23 12.10
C LYS A 64 5.38 -1.01 13.62
N GLY A 65 5.77 -2.03 14.38
CA GLY A 65 5.95 -1.90 15.83
C GLY A 65 7.13 -1.02 16.22
N VAL A 66 8.23 -1.07 15.46
CA VAL A 66 9.43 -0.25 15.74
C VAL A 66 9.20 1.24 15.41
N LEU A 67 8.49 1.52 14.32
CA LEU A 67 8.30 2.87 13.79
C LEU A 67 6.97 3.51 14.21
N GLU A 68 6.14 2.82 14.97
CA GLU A 68 4.85 3.34 15.44
C GLU A 68 5.05 4.67 16.17
N GLY A 69 4.38 5.72 15.68
CA GLY A 69 4.53 7.05 16.27
C GLY A 69 5.67 7.88 15.66
N HIS A 70 6.68 7.24 15.06
CA HIS A 70 7.96 7.87 14.68
C HIS A 70 8.13 8.13 13.18
N ALA A 71 7.63 7.24 12.31
CA ALA A 71 7.77 7.36 10.87
C ALA A 71 6.63 6.64 10.13
N ASP A 72 6.38 7.05 8.88
CA ASP A 72 5.45 6.36 8.00
C ASP A 72 6.17 5.33 7.12
N ILE A 73 5.48 4.21 6.85
CA ILE A 73 6.00 3.10 6.06
C ILE A 73 5.16 2.98 4.78
N PHE A 74 5.81 3.17 3.63
CA PHE A 74 5.22 2.89 2.33
C PHE A 74 5.86 1.64 1.76
N ALA A 75 5.05 0.74 1.20
CA ALA A 75 5.54 -0.55 0.75
C ALA A 75 5.35 -0.76 -0.74
N LYS A 76 6.28 -1.48 -1.37
CA LYS A 76 6.26 -1.78 -2.80
C LYS A 76 6.16 -0.53 -3.68
N ILE A 77 6.86 0.54 -3.29
CA ILE A 77 6.92 1.79 -4.05
C ILE A 77 7.91 1.63 -5.21
N ARG A 78 7.56 2.12 -6.41
CA ARG A 78 8.49 2.05 -7.54
C ARG A 78 9.72 2.90 -7.26
N VAL A 79 10.88 2.45 -7.69
CA VAL A 79 12.11 3.26 -7.60
C VAL A 79 11.93 4.57 -8.36
N ALA A 80 11.20 4.56 -9.48
CA ALA A 80 10.86 5.77 -10.24
C ALA A 80 9.90 6.75 -9.56
N ASP A 81 9.26 6.36 -8.46
CA ASP A 81 8.44 7.28 -7.65
C ASP A 81 9.28 7.99 -6.57
N ILE A 82 10.52 7.56 -6.37
CA ILE A 82 11.46 8.11 -5.38
C ILE A 82 12.67 8.77 -6.06
N LEU A 83 13.18 8.14 -7.11
CA LEU A 83 14.32 8.61 -7.91
C LEU A 83 13.85 9.12 -9.27
N THR A 84 14.44 10.22 -9.72
CA THR A 84 14.24 10.75 -11.07
C THR A 84 15.59 11.00 -11.74
N PRO A 85 15.76 10.72 -13.04
CA PRO A 85 16.99 11.08 -13.73
C PRO A 85 17.20 12.59 -13.72
N LEU A 86 18.47 13.02 -13.68
CA LEU A 86 18.84 14.42 -13.62
C LEU A 86 18.25 15.21 -14.81
N SER A 87 17.72 16.39 -14.53
CA SER A 87 17.07 17.27 -15.52
C SER A 87 18.00 17.76 -16.63
N ARG A 88 19.32 17.70 -16.41
CA ARG A 88 20.36 18.11 -17.38
C ARG A 88 20.63 17.09 -18.50
N LEU A 89 20.07 15.89 -18.41
CA LEU A 89 20.26 14.84 -19.43
C LEU A 89 19.45 15.16 -20.69
N ASP A 90 19.92 14.69 -21.85
CA ASP A 90 19.10 14.76 -23.05
C ASP A 90 17.90 13.79 -22.97
N LYS A 91 16.92 13.94 -23.87
CA LYS A 91 15.69 13.14 -23.84
C LYS A 91 15.94 11.63 -23.95
N SER A 92 16.92 11.21 -24.76
CA SER A 92 17.25 9.81 -24.97
C SER A 92 17.94 9.21 -23.74
N GLU A 93 18.92 9.93 -23.19
CA GLU A 93 19.64 9.56 -21.97
C GLU A 93 18.70 9.50 -20.77
N TRP A 94 17.84 10.51 -20.62
CA TRP A 94 16.83 10.56 -19.58
C TRP A 94 15.91 9.34 -19.67
N GLN A 95 15.39 9.03 -20.87
CA GLN A 95 14.51 7.87 -21.06
C GLN A 95 15.22 6.54 -20.77
N LYS A 96 16.49 6.40 -21.18
CA LYS A 96 17.32 5.23 -20.86
C LYS A 96 17.48 5.09 -19.35
N ALA A 97 17.80 6.16 -18.64
CA ALA A 97 17.95 6.17 -17.19
C ALA A 97 16.62 5.84 -16.48
N PHE A 98 15.52 6.47 -16.89
CA PHE A 98 14.18 6.21 -16.35
C PHE A 98 13.76 4.75 -16.53
N ASN A 99 14.01 4.16 -17.69
CA ASN A 99 13.68 2.75 -17.97
C ASN A 99 14.42 1.78 -17.04
N ARG A 100 15.62 2.14 -16.54
CA ARG A 100 16.35 1.30 -15.58
C ARG A 100 15.69 1.23 -14.21
N ILE A 101 14.90 2.24 -13.83
CA ILE A 101 14.26 2.35 -12.52
C ILE A 101 12.75 2.08 -12.56
N SER A 102 12.07 2.30 -13.69
CA SER A 102 10.61 2.26 -13.79
C SER A 102 9.97 0.91 -13.47
N GLY A 103 10.67 -0.20 -13.76
CA GLY A 103 10.21 -1.56 -13.44
C GLY A 103 10.63 -2.08 -12.06
N LYS A 104 11.37 -1.28 -11.29
CA LYS A 104 11.92 -1.68 -9.98
C LYS A 104 11.07 -1.11 -8.86
N HIS A 105 11.06 -1.78 -7.72
CA HIS A 105 10.35 -1.33 -6.53
C HIS A 105 11.25 -1.53 -5.31
N PHE A 106 11.23 -0.58 -4.38
CA PHE A 106 11.71 -0.79 -3.02
C PHE A 106 10.68 -1.60 -2.25
N ASP A 107 11.12 -2.47 -1.34
CA ASP A 107 10.21 -3.22 -0.49
C ASP A 107 9.51 -2.31 0.51
N PHE A 108 10.29 -1.43 1.16
CA PHE A 108 9.79 -0.40 2.05
C PHE A 108 10.52 0.93 1.84
N VAL A 109 9.78 2.02 1.99
CA VAL A 109 10.26 3.39 2.02
C VAL A 109 9.83 3.96 3.36
N ILE A 110 10.79 4.44 4.15
CA ILE A 110 10.55 5.04 5.45
C ILE A 110 10.55 6.55 5.26
N CYS A 111 9.45 7.19 5.64
CA CYS A 111 9.27 8.62 5.50
C CYS A 111 9.12 9.30 6.87
N ASP A 112 9.58 10.54 6.96
CA ASP A 112 9.23 11.40 8.08
C ASP A 112 7.70 11.53 8.18
N LYS A 113 7.18 11.40 9.40
CA LYS A 113 5.74 11.34 9.65
C LYS A 113 4.99 12.64 9.37
N ASN A 114 5.70 13.77 9.37
CA ASN A 114 5.09 15.09 9.21
C ASN A 114 5.31 15.67 7.81
N THR A 115 6.48 15.42 7.21
CA THR A 115 6.86 16.01 5.92
C THR A 115 6.73 15.03 4.75
N LEU A 116 6.62 13.72 5.03
CA LEU A 116 6.72 12.63 4.05
C LEU A 116 8.06 12.58 3.30
N GLU A 117 9.08 13.31 3.78
CA GLU A 117 10.44 13.22 3.26
C GLU A 117 10.98 11.80 3.42
N VAL A 118 11.63 11.27 2.39
CA VAL A 118 12.20 9.93 2.41
C VAL A 118 13.46 9.92 3.28
N LEU A 119 13.39 9.22 4.41
CA LEU A 119 14.51 9.08 5.36
C LEU A 119 15.46 7.97 4.93
N CYS A 120 14.90 6.82 4.51
CA CYS A 120 15.66 5.71 3.96
C CYS A 120 14.75 4.74 3.19
N VAL A 121 15.37 3.86 2.41
CA VAL A 121 14.70 2.78 1.69
C VAL A 121 15.26 1.43 2.12
N ILE A 122 14.42 0.40 2.10
CA ILE A 122 14.76 -0.95 2.56
C ILE A 122 14.47 -1.98 1.46
N GLU A 123 15.42 -2.88 1.24
CA GLU A 123 15.34 -4.05 0.36
C GLU A 123 15.55 -5.33 1.17
N LEU A 124 14.66 -6.31 1.01
CA LEU A 124 14.76 -7.61 1.65
C LEU A 124 15.46 -8.61 0.73
N ASN A 125 16.63 -9.07 1.13
CA ASN A 125 17.43 -10.01 0.36
C ASN A 125 17.26 -11.45 0.86
N ASP A 126 16.76 -12.35 0.02
CA ASP A 126 16.90 -13.79 0.26
C ASP A 126 18.33 -14.25 -0.06
N LYS A 127 18.87 -15.18 0.73
CA LYS A 127 20.28 -15.68 0.70
C LYS A 127 20.64 -16.45 -0.59
N SER A 128 19.77 -16.48 -1.57
CA SER A 128 19.80 -17.35 -2.74
C SER A 128 20.69 -16.79 -3.89
N HIS A 129 21.88 -17.38 -4.00
CA HIS A 129 22.83 -17.44 -5.14
C HIS A 129 23.33 -16.16 -5.82
N LYS A 130 24.66 -15.97 -5.72
CA LYS A 130 25.52 -14.97 -6.39
C LYS A 130 25.59 -15.16 -7.91
N SER A 131 24.51 -14.88 -8.64
CA SER A 131 24.63 -14.70 -10.08
C SER A 131 25.25 -13.33 -10.39
N ALA A 132 26.15 -13.26 -11.37
CA ALA A 132 26.77 -12.00 -11.82
C ALA A 132 25.72 -10.93 -12.18
N LYS A 133 24.56 -11.37 -12.70
CA LYS A 133 23.42 -10.51 -13.04
C LYS A 133 22.74 -9.91 -11.80
N ARG A 134 22.72 -10.61 -10.66
CA ARG A 134 22.20 -10.06 -9.39
C ARG A 134 23.17 -9.04 -8.81
N MET A 135 24.49 -9.30 -8.89
CA MET A 135 25.53 -8.36 -8.46
C MET A 135 25.49 -7.03 -9.22
N GLU A 136 25.37 -7.07 -10.56
CA GLU A 136 25.28 -5.84 -11.37
C GLU A 136 23.98 -5.06 -11.10
N ARG A 137 22.89 -5.78 -10.85
CA ARG A 137 21.59 -5.17 -10.54
C ARG A 137 21.59 -4.50 -9.17
N ASP A 138 22.20 -5.14 -8.17
CA ASP A 138 22.24 -4.65 -6.80
C ASP A 138 23.25 -3.48 -6.69
N ASP A 139 24.38 -3.54 -7.40
CA ASP A 139 25.34 -2.44 -7.53
C ASP A 139 24.72 -1.18 -8.16
N PHE A 140 23.91 -1.33 -9.21
CA PHE A 140 23.21 -0.19 -9.82
C PHE A 140 22.31 0.53 -8.82
N LEU A 141 21.48 -0.21 -8.06
CA LEU A 141 20.52 0.40 -7.16
C LEU A 141 21.21 1.14 -6.02
N ARG A 142 22.29 0.56 -5.46
CA ARG A 142 23.14 1.21 -4.46
C ARG A 142 23.69 2.53 -4.98
N LYS A 143 24.33 2.52 -6.16
CA LYS A 143 24.90 3.73 -6.78
C LYS A 143 23.85 4.78 -7.09
N ALA A 144 22.66 4.37 -7.54
CA ALA A 144 21.56 5.28 -7.81
C ALA A 144 21.08 5.98 -6.52
N CYS A 145 20.89 5.22 -5.44
CA CYS A 145 20.49 5.78 -4.14
C CYS A 145 21.58 6.70 -3.56
N GLU A 146 22.84 6.27 -3.60
CA GLU A 146 24.00 7.06 -3.19
C GLU A 146 24.07 8.40 -3.93
N SER A 147 23.90 8.38 -5.26
CA SER A 147 23.91 9.60 -6.08
C SER A 147 22.74 10.55 -5.80
N ALA A 148 21.66 10.04 -5.21
CA ALA A 148 20.48 10.79 -4.83
C ALA A 148 20.47 11.18 -3.34
N GLY A 149 21.49 10.78 -2.57
CA GLY A 149 21.56 11.04 -1.14
C GLY A 149 20.56 10.22 -0.29
N ILE A 150 20.04 9.10 -0.81
CA ILE A 150 19.06 8.27 -0.11
C ILE A 150 19.77 7.06 0.51
N PRO A 151 19.70 6.86 1.84
CA PRO A 151 20.22 5.65 2.47
C PRO A 151 19.43 4.41 2.03
N LEU A 152 20.15 3.42 1.49
CA LEU A 152 19.60 2.11 1.13
C LEU A 152 20.05 1.06 2.15
N LEU A 153 19.09 0.45 2.85
CA LEU A 153 19.31 -0.63 3.80
C LEU A 153 18.94 -1.96 3.16
N GLU A 154 19.90 -2.87 3.08
CA GLU A 154 19.68 -4.23 2.62
C GLU A 154 19.66 -5.20 3.79
N ILE A 155 18.50 -5.80 4.03
CA ILE A 155 18.26 -6.66 5.19
C ILE A 155 18.08 -8.09 4.71
N ASN A 156 18.92 -8.99 5.20
CA ASN A 156 18.84 -10.41 4.85
C ASN A 156 17.60 -11.05 5.46
N VAL A 157 16.77 -11.71 4.65
CA VAL A 157 15.56 -12.45 5.06
C VAL A 157 15.90 -13.56 6.06
N ARG A 158 15.25 -13.55 7.22
CA ARG A 158 15.34 -14.58 8.28
C ARG A 158 13.95 -14.86 8.86
N GLU A 159 13.75 -16.03 9.45
CA GLU A 159 12.45 -16.45 10.00
C GLU A 159 11.97 -15.61 11.19
N GLY A 160 12.89 -14.93 11.89
CA GLY A 160 12.57 -14.00 12.97
C GLY A 160 13.58 -12.87 13.05
N TYR A 161 13.08 -11.64 13.11
CA TYR A 161 13.87 -10.46 13.45
C TYR A 161 13.55 -10.04 14.87
N SER A 162 14.57 -9.65 15.64
CA SER A 162 14.35 -8.97 16.90
C SER A 162 13.93 -7.52 16.62
N PRO A 163 12.82 -7.02 17.20
CA PRO A 163 12.47 -5.61 17.10
C PRO A 163 13.60 -4.66 17.52
N ASN A 164 14.43 -5.07 18.48
CA ASN A 164 15.55 -4.26 18.95
C ASN A 164 16.66 -4.14 17.90
N GLU A 165 16.98 -5.22 17.18
CA GLU A 165 17.96 -5.18 16.08
C GLU A 165 17.52 -4.20 14.98
N ILE A 166 16.24 -4.26 14.61
CA ILE A 166 15.67 -3.35 13.60
C ILE A 166 15.63 -1.91 14.11
N ARG A 167 15.31 -1.70 15.38
CA ARG A 167 15.35 -0.40 16.03
C ARG A 167 16.76 0.20 16.00
N ASP A 168 17.77 -0.56 16.37
CA ASP A 168 19.16 -0.09 16.40
C ASP A 168 19.63 0.30 14.99
N ILE A 169 19.33 -0.53 13.98
CA ILE A 169 19.62 -0.24 12.57
C ILE A 169 18.95 1.08 12.13
N LEU A 170 17.66 1.26 12.45
CA LEU A 170 16.88 2.42 12.00
C LEU A 170 17.15 3.70 12.80
N SER A 171 17.71 3.60 14.01
CA SER A 171 17.99 4.75 14.89
C SER A 171 18.96 5.78 14.28
N ASN A 172 19.75 5.37 13.28
CA ASN A 172 20.65 6.26 12.54
C ASN A 172 19.92 7.15 11.51
N TYR A 173 18.70 6.78 11.14
CA TYR A 173 17.94 7.43 10.05
C TYR A 173 16.62 8.03 10.54
N VAL A 174 16.03 7.43 11.57
CA VAL A 174 14.77 7.85 12.16
C VAL A 174 15.03 8.27 13.60
N ASN A 175 14.44 9.39 14.03
CA ASN A 175 14.46 9.79 15.42
C ASN A 175 13.53 8.88 16.26
N LEU A 176 14.08 7.72 16.64
CA LEU A 176 13.41 6.73 17.49
C LEU A 176 13.58 7.01 18.98
N ARG A 177 14.11 8.20 19.36
CA ARG A 177 14.08 8.62 20.75
C ARG A 177 12.62 8.62 21.15
N GLU A 178 12.32 7.84 22.17
CA GLU A 178 10.99 7.74 22.73
C GLU A 178 10.45 9.16 22.86
N THR A 179 9.41 9.49 22.11
CA THR A 179 8.52 10.53 22.57
C THR A 179 8.07 9.99 23.91
N LYS A 180 8.63 10.53 25.00
CA LYS A 180 7.99 10.51 26.30
C LYS A 180 6.57 10.97 26.02
N VAL A 181 5.66 10.01 25.85
CA VAL A 181 4.26 10.27 26.12
C VAL A 181 4.34 10.90 27.52
N PRO A 182 3.89 12.16 27.71
CA PRO A 182 3.92 12.73 29.04
C PRO A 182 3.28 11.68 29.93
N GLU A 183 4.04 11.18 30.92
CA GLU A 183 3.53 10.32 31.96
C GLU A 183 2.41 11.12 32.59
N ILE A 184 1.18 10.94 32.09
CA ILE A 184 0.01 11.30 32.84
C ILE A 184 0.16 10.42 34.07
N PRO A 185 0.29 11.00 35.28
CA PRO A 185 0.36 10.21 36.49
C PRO A 185 -0.80 9.23 36.41
N VAL A 186 -0.49 7.94 36.35
CA VAL A 186 -1.52 6.92 36.41
C VAL A 186 -2.00 6.99 37.84
N GLU A 187 -2.97 7.88 38.10
CA GLU A 187 -3.66 7.94 39.38
C GLU A 187 -4.13 6.52 39.66
N ASP A 188 -3.79 6.02 40.85
CA ASP A 188 -4.04 4.65 41.26
C ASP A 188 -5.57 4.42 41.32
N VAL A 189 -6.15 4.03 40.18
CA VAL A 189 -7.60 3.95 40.02
C VAL A 189 -8.05 2.69 40.72
N LYS A 190 -8.57 2.84 41.94
CA LYS A 190 -9.22 1.76 42.67
C LYS A 190 -10.38 1.16 41.86
N LEU A 191 -10.34 -0.14 41.61
CA LEU A 191 -11.35 -0.88 40.87
C LEU A 191 -12.33 -1.59 41.80
N CYS A 192 -13.59 -1.66 41.39
CA CYS A 192 -14.66 -2.34 42.12
C CYS A 192 -14.48 -3.87 42.03
N PRO A 193 -14.32 -4.60 43.15
CA PRO A 193 -14.10 -6.05 43.14
C PRO A 193 -15.28 -6.86 42.62
N LYS A 194 -16.48 -6.28 42.53
CA LYS A 194 -17.66 -6.96 41.97
C LYS A 194 -17.74 -6.91 40.44
N CYS A 195 -17.22 -5.86 39.82
CA CYS A 195 -17.53 -5.59 38.41
C CYS A 195 -16.41 -4.90 37.62
N ASN A 196 -15.26 -4.69 38.26
CA ASN A 196 -14.05 -4.10 37.69
C ASN A 196 -14.18 -2.65 37.16
N SER A 197 -15.26 -1.96 37.49
CA SER A 197 -15.42 -0.53 37.17
C SER A 197 -14.74 0.36 38.19
N LYS A 198 -14.40 1.60 37.81
CA LYS A 198 -13.76 2.57 38.70
C LYS A 198 -14.59 2.79 39.98
N MET A 199 -13.93 2.85 41.13
CA MET A 199 -14.55 3.32 42.37
C MET A 199 -14.48 4.84 42.45
N VAL A 200 -15.50 5.45 43.03
CA VAL A 200 -15.61 6.91 43.25
C VAL A 200 -15.94 7.19 44.70
N ILE A 201 -15.39 8.26 45.27
CA ILE A 201 -15.69 8.67 46.64
C ILE A 201 -17.05 9.38 46.67
N LYS A 202 -17.96 8.94 47.54
CA LYS A 202 -19.24 9.61 47.81
C LYS A 202 -19.37 9.94 49.29
N VAL A 203 -20.15 10.98 49.60
CA VAL A 203 -20.50 11.38 50.97
C VAL A 203 -21.91 10.91 51.30
N ALA A 204 -22.09 10.25 52.44
CA ALA A 204 -23.40 9.83 52.90
C ALA A 204 -24.26 11.05 53.26
N LYS A 205 -25.45 11.17 52.66
CA LYS A 205 -26.33 12.35 52.83
C LYS A 205 -27.28 12.25 54.02
N LYS A 206 -27.57 11.04 54.52
CA LYS A 206 -28.61 10.78 55.54
C LYS A 206 -28.22 9.60 56.44
N GLY A 207 -28.81 9.54 57.64
CA GLY A 207 -28.64 8.45 58.60
C GLY A 207 -27.44 8.61 59.54
N LYS A 208 -27.14 7.57 60.34
CA LYS A 208 -26.06 7.57 61.36
C LYS A 208 -24.65 7.84 60.80
N ASN A 209 -24.47 7.67 59.48
CA ASN A 209 -23.20 7.91 58.79
C ASN A 209 -23.19 9.19 57.95
N ALA A 210 -24.19 10.07 58.10
CA ALA A 210 -24.25 11.32 57.35
C ALA A 210 -22.95 12.13 57.51
N GLY A 211 -22.42 12.64 56.40
CA GLY A 211 -21.14 13.36 56.33
C GLY A 211 -19.90 12.49 56.14
N LYS A 212 -19.97 11.17 56.38
CA LYS A 212 -18.83 10.26 56.14
C LYS A 212 -18.64 9.96 54.66
N LYS A 213 -17.38 9.88 54.23
CA LYS A 213 -16.99 9.48 52.87
C LYS A 213 -16.89 7.95 52.78
N PHE A 214 -17.18 7.39 51.61
CA PHE A 214 -17.02 5.97 51.30
C PHE A 214 -16.76 5.77 49.81
N TRP A 215 -16.10 4.67 49.45
CA TRP A 215 -15.94 4.25 48.07
C TRP A 215 -17.24 3.63 47.57
N ALA A 216 -17.68 4.05 46.39
CA ALA A 216 -18.84 3.50 45.69
C ALA A 216 -18.48 3.13 44.25
N CYS A 217 -19.05 2.06 43.72
CA CYS A 217 -18.89 1.75 42.30
C CYS A 217 -19.43 2.90 41.42
N SER A 218 -18.71 3.25 40.36
CA SER A 218 -19.15 4.26 39.39
C SER A 218 -20.42 3.87 38.65
N ARG A 219 -20.67 2.56 38.47
CA ARG A 219 -21.88 2.00 37.85
C ARG A 219 -23.05 1.86 38.83
N PHE A 220 -23.22 2.77 39.78
CA PHE A 220 -24.45 2.78 40.58
C PHE A 220 -25.56 3.43 39.74
N PRO A 221 -26.79 2.87 39.67
CA PRO A 221 -27.37 1.84 40.55
C PRO A 221 -27.18 0.36 40.13
N GLU A 222 -26.57 0.09 38.98
CA GLU A 222 -26.40 -1.24 38.38
C GLU A 222 -25.46 -2.15 39.19
N CYS A 223 -24.45 -1.57 39.83
CA CYS A 223 -23.53 -2.22 40.76
C CYS A 223 -23.54 -1.45 42.09
N ARG A 224 -24.13 -2.05 43.12
CA ARG A 224 -24.31 -1.42 44.45
C ARG A 224 -23.16 -1.70 45.42
N TYR A 225 -21.97 -2.01 44.91
CA TYR A 225 -20.80 -2.22 45.78
C TYR A 225 -20.36 -0.89 46.40
N ILE A 226 -20.14 -0.92 47.72
CA ILE A 226 -19.60 0.17 48.53
C ILE A 226 -18.62 -0.40 49.55
N GLU A 227 -17.63 0.39 49.94
CA GLU A 227 -16.71 0.07 51.03
C GLU A 227 -16.27 1.35 51.74
N PRO A 228 -15.88 1.30 53.04
CA PRO A 228 -15.34 2.46 53.72
C PRO A 228 -14.05 2.97 53.06
N ILE A 229 -13.78 4.26 53.23
CA ILE A 229 -12.44 4.81 52.97
C ILE A 229 -11.71 4.69 54.30
N ASP A 230 -10.59 3.95 54.31
CA ASP A 230 -9.70 3.88 55.47
C ASP A 230 -9.13 5.27 55.83
#